data_AF-A0A847VIP9-F1
#
_entry.id   AF-A0A847VIP9-F1
#
_cell.length_a   1.000
_cell.length_b   1.000
_cell.length_c   1.000
_cell.angle_alpha   90.00
_cell.angle_beta   90.00
_cell.angle_gamma   90.00
#
_symmetry.space_group_name_H-M   'P 1'
#
loop_
_entity.id
_entity.type
_entity.pdbx_description
1 polymer ?
#
loop_
_entity_poly.entity_id
_entity_poly.type
_entity_poly.pdbx_seq_one_letter_code
_entity_poly.pdbx_strand_id
1 'polypeptide(L)'
;MTPRLDTLQAALAAALGARMTALVRDRGEIAITVAAADYFAVAETLRDDPALKFEQLVDLCGVDYSSYKNRPWEGARYCAVVQLLSLTHNWRLRIKVFAPDDALPVLPSLTPLWS
;
A
#
# COMPACT_ATOMS: atom_id res chain seq x y z
N MET A 1 20.19 -11.18 -4.29
CA MET A 1 20.06 -9.82 -3.71
C MET A 1 19.59 -8.89 -4.80
N THR A 2 18.55 -8.11 -4.57
CA THR A 2 17.99 -7.17 -5.57
C THR A 2 18.21 -5.76 -5.02
N PRO A 3 19.39 -5.14 -5.26
CA PRO A 3 19.82 -3.88 -4.60
C PRO A 3 18.77 -2.77 -4.68
N ARG A 4 18.01 -2.77 -5.77
CA ARG A 4 16.90 -1.85 -6.01
C ARG A 4 15.79 -1.90 -4.95
N LEU A 5 15.43 -3.10 -4.50
CA LEU A 5 14.40 -3.28 -3.47
C LEU A 5 14.92 -2.84 -2.10
N ASP A 6 16.22 -2.95 -1.86
CA ASP A 6 16.84 -2.46 -0.64
C ASP A 6 16.80 -0.92 -0.60
N THR A 7 17.09 -0.26 -1.74
CA THR A 7 16.92 1.20 -1.89
C THR A 7 15.47 1.64 -1.68
N LEU A 8 14.51 0.97 -2.33
CA LEU A 8 13.08 1.30 -2.16
C LEU A 8 12.64 1.10 -0.71
N GLN A 9 13.02 -0.01 -0.07
CA GLN A 9 12.69 -0.27 1.33
C GLN A 9 13.25 0.80 2.26
N ALA A 10 14.49 1.24 2.04
CA ALA A 10 15.11 2.31 2.83
C ALA A 10 14.39 3.65 2.62
N ALA A 11 14.04 4.00 1.38
CA ALA A 11 13.29 5.21 1.06
C ALA A 11 11.88 5.21 1.71
N LEU A 12 11.18 4.07 1.65
CA LEU A 12 9.87 3.91 2.32
C LEU A 12 9.98 4.02 3.83
N ALA A 13 11.01 3.43 4.45
CA ALA A 13 11.25 3.54 5.88
C ALA A 13 11.51 4.99 6.31
N ALA A 14 12.27 5.75 5.51
CA ALA A 14 12.55 7.16 5.78
C ALA A 14 11.30 8.04 5.66
N ALA A 15 10.47 7.83 4.63
CA ALA A 15 9.30 8.67 4.36
C ALA A 15 8.07 8.34 5.23
N LEU A 16 7.85 7.05 5.50
CA LEU A 16 6.61 6.58 6.14
C LEU A 16 6.80 6.15 7.59
N GLY A 17 7.99 5.61 7.94
CA GLY A 17 8.32 5.19 9.30
C GLY A 17 7.23 4.32 9.94
N ALA A 18 6.72 4.79 11.08
CA ALA A 18 5.70 4.09 11.87
C ALA A 18 4.30 4.00 11.22
N ARG A 19 4.05 4.74 10.12
CA ARG A 19 2.77 4.65 9.39
C ARG A 19 2.62 3.34 8.62
N MET A 20 3.71 2.60 8.42
CA MET A 20 3.68 1.23 7.88
C MET A 20 3.51 0.22 9.01
N THR A 21 2.35 -0.44 9.07
CA THR A 21 2.07 -1.49 10.06
C THR A 21 2.71 -2.82 9.69
N ALA A 22 2.97 -3.04 8.40
CA ALA A 22 3.75 -4.18 7.91
C ALA A 22 4.45 -3.83 6.61
N LEU A 23 5.58 -4.50 6.36
CA LEU A 23 6.28 -4.51 5.07
C LEU A 23 6.61 -5.95 4.70
N VAL A 24 6.19 -6.38 3.52
CA VAL A 24 6.42 -7.72 2.99
C VAL A 24 7.22 -7.61 1.71
N ARG A 25 8.30 -8.37 1.63
CA ARG A 25 9.06 -8.60 0.40
C ARG A 25 8.81 -10.01 -0.07
N ASP A 26 8.25 -10.14 -1.25
CA ASP A 26 8.02 -11.45 -1.87
C ASP A 26 8.16 -11.32 -3.39
N ARG A 27 8.75 -12.33 -4.03
CA ARG A 27 8.85 -12.47 -5.49
C ARG A 27 9.31 -11.22 -6.27
N GLY A 28 10.16 -10.39 -5.66
CA GLY A 28 10.69 -9.19 -6.30
C GLY A 28 9.83 -7.93 -6.13
N GLU A 29 8.81 -7.98 -5.28
CA GLU A 29 7.90 -6.86 -4.99
C GLU A 29 7.96 -6.45 -3.50
N ILE A 30 7.55 -5.21 -3.22
CA ILE A 30 7.28 -4.73 -1.86
C ILE A 30 5.79 -4.46 -1.73
N ALA A 31 5.19 -5.00 -0.66
CA ALA A 31 3.86 -4.64 -0.22
C ALA A 31 3.93 -4.03 1.18
N ILE A 32 3.34 -2.86 1.36
CA ILE A 32 3.18 -2.22 2.67
C ILE A 32 1.73 -2.32 3.11
N THR A 33 1.52 -2.54 4.41
CA THR A 33 0.21 -2.40 5.03
C THR A 33 0.20 -1.10 5.82
N VAL A 34 -0.87 -0.32 5.70
CA VAL A 34 -1.06 0.91 6.48
C VAL A 34 -2.44 0.94 7.13
N ALA A 35 -2.58 1.71 8.20
CA ALA A 35 -3.86 1.91 8.86
C ALA A 35 -4.82 2.74 7.97
N ALA A 36 -6.12 2.47 8.07
CA ALA A 36 -7.14 3.22 7.32
C ALA A 36 -7.08 4.73 7.59
N ALA A 37 -6.75 5.13 8.83
CA ALA A 37 -6.59 6.52 9.23
C ALA A 37 -5.43 7.24 8.52
N ASP A 38 -4.35 6.51 8.20
CA ASP A 38 -3.16 7.07 7.57
C ASP A 38 -3.17 6.94 6.04
N TYR A 39 -4.13 6.19 5.48
CA TYR A 39 -4.11 5.79 4.08
C TYR A 39 -3.95 6.94 3.10
N PHE A 40 -4.74 8.01 3.24
CA PHE A 40 -4.67 9.16 2.34
C PHE A 40 -3.35 9.91 2.47
N ALA A 41 -2.89 10.18 3.70
CA ALA A 41 -1.64 10.89 3.94
C ALA A 41 -0.40 10.10 3.48
N VAL A 42 -0.44 8.76 3.62
CA VAL A 42 0.59 7.88 3.05
C VAL A 42 0.56 7.95 1.53
N ALA A 43 -0.62 7.85 0.92
CA ALA A 43 -0.77 7.90 -0.52
C ALA A 43 -0.24 9.23 -1.10
N GLU A 44 -0.54 10.35 -0.45
CA GLU A 44 -0.03 11.68 -0.81
C GLU A 44 1.50 11.74 -0.68
N THR A 45 2.06 11.24 0.43
CA THR A 45 3.52 11.18 0.62
C THR A 45 4.20 10.35 -0.47
N LEU A 46 3.64 9.18 -0.81
CA LEU A 46 4.18 8.31 -1.85
C LEU A 46 4.20 8.99 -3.23
N ARG A 47 3.19 9.80 -3.54
CA ARG A 47 3.10 10.56 -4.79
C ARG A 47 4.10 11.72 -4.83
N ASP A 48 4.15 12.50 -3.75
CA ASP A 48 4.77 13.84 -3.75
C ASP A 48 6.24 13.83 -3.32
N ASP A 49 6.67 12.87 -2.50
CA ASP A 49 8.06 12.75 -2.07
C ASP A 49 8.97 12.52 -3.30
N PRO A 50 9.93 13.43 -3.60
CA PRO A 50 10.82 13.31 -4.75
C PRO A 50 11.66 12.02 -4.75
N ALA A 51 11.95 11.46 -3.58
CA ALA A 51 12.70 10.22 -3.44
C ALA A 51 11.85 8.98 -3.77
N LEU A 52 10.52 9.10 -3.79
CA LEU A 52 9.58 7.99 -4.05
C LEU A 52 8.82 8.15 -5.37
N LYS A 53 8.23 9.33 -5.59
CA LYS A 53 7.62 9.77 -6.84
C LYS A 53 6.75 8.69 -7.49
N PHE A 54 5.71 8.22 -6.82
CA PHE A 54 4.75 7.29 -7.41
C PHE A 54 3.68 8.03 -8.23
N GLU A 55 3.98 8.35 -9.49
CA GLU A 55 3.11 9.18 -10.33
C GLU A 55 1.88 8.46 -10.86
N GLN A 56 1.89 7.13 -10.89
CA GLN A 56 0.80 6.35 -11.46
C GLN A 56 0.17 5.42 -10.43
N LEU A 57 -1.14 5.53 -10.28
CA LEU A 57 -1.99 4.49 -9.70
C LEU A 57 -2.44 3.58 -10.84
N VAL A 58 -1.90 2.36 -10.87
CA VAL A 58 -2.12 1.40 -11.95
C VAL A 58 -3.45 0.66 -11.78
N ASP A 59 -3.75 0.28 -10.55
CA ASP A 59 -4.91 -0.56 -10.24
C ASP A 59 -5.34 -0.40 -8.78
N LEU A 60 -6.64 -0.60 -8.53
CA LEU A 60 -7.25 -0.66 -7.21
C LEU A 60 -8.21 -1.85 -7.17
N CYS A 61 -7.94 -2.80 -6.27
CA CYS A 61 -8.72 -4.01 -6.09
C CYS A 61 -9.22 -4.16 -4.66
N GLY A 62 -10.46 -4.62 -4.49
CA GLY A 62 -10.98 -5.10 -3.21
C GLY A 62 -10.70 -6.59 -3.01
N VAL A 63 -10.30 -6.98 -1.81
CA VAL A 63 -10.05 -8.38 -1.43
C VAL A 63 -10.84 -8.72 -0.17
N ASP A 64 -11.56 -9.84 -0.21
CA ASP A 64 -12.25 -10.43 0.94
C ASP A 64 -11.38 -11.52 1.57
N TYR A 65 -11.03 -11.35 2.84
CA TYR A 65 -10.18 -12.27 3.59
C TYR A 65 -10.95 -13.36 4.35
N SER A 66 -12.28 -13.41 4.28
CA SER A 66 -13.14 -14.32 5.09
C SER A 66 -12.68 -15.78 5.14
N SER A 67 -12.14 -16.31 4.05
CA SER A 67 -11.61 -17.69 3.95
C SER A 67 -10.14 -17.74 3.52
N TYR A 68 -9.40 -16.65 3.68
CA TYR A 68 -8.02 -16.54 3.21
C TYR A 68 -7.13 -17.65 3.79
N LYS A 69 -6.34 -18.30 2.92
CA LYS A 69 -5.51 -19.49 3.25
C LYS A 69 -6.32 -20.69 3.77
N ASN A 70 -7.58 -20.83 3.38
CA ASN A 70 -8.46 -21.93 3.77
C ASN A 70 -8.59 -22.08 5.30
N ARG A 71 -8.61 -20.95 6.02
CA ARG A 71 -8.78 -20.91 7.48
C ARG A 71 -9.65 -19.72 7.89
N PRO A 72 -10.28 -19.75 9.08
CA PRO A 72 -10.93 -18.57 9.64
C PRO A 72 -9.94 -17.40 9.72
N TRP A 73 -10.40 -16.22 9.31
CA TRP A 73 -9.62 -14.99 9.37
C TRP A 73 -9.89 -14.24 10.67
N GLU A 74 -8.83 -14.02 11.44
CA GLU A 74 -8.87 -13.23 12.67
C GLU A 74 -8.34 -11.82 12.35
N GLY A 75 -9.25 -10.93 11.96
CA GLY A 75 -8.93 -9.55 11.60
C GLY A 75 -10.00 -8.92 10.71
N ALA A 76 -9.76 -7.68 10.30
CA ALA A 76 -10.62 -6.98 9.35
C ALA A 76 -10.76 -7.75 8.04
N ARG A 77 -11.99 -7.92 7.54
CA ARG A 77 -12.30 -8.81 6.42
C ARG A 77 -11.93 -8.20 5.08
N TYR A 78 -12.28 -6.94 4.87
CA TYR A 78 -12.13 -6.27 3.58
C TYR A 78 -10.82 -5.49 3.50
N CYS A 79 -10.12 -5.64 2.38
CA CYS A 79 -8.84 -5.00 2.14
C CYS A 79 -8.85 -4.34 0.76
N ALA A 80 -8.56 -3.05 0.69
CA ALA A 80 -8.22 -2.39 -0.57
C ALA A 80 -6.73 -2.57 -0.84
N VAL A 81 -6.43 -3.01 -2.06
CA VAL A 81 -5.08 -3.20 -2.57
C VAL A 81 -4.88 -2.21 -3.71
N VAL A 82 -3.89 -1.34 -3.55
CA VAL A 82 -3.52 -0.35 -4.57
C VAL A 82 -2.15 -0.68 -5.14
N GLN A 83 -2.03 -0.63 -6.46
CA GLN A 83 -0.78 -0.87 -7.17
C GLN A 83 -0.27 0.45 -7.74
N LEU A 84 0.92 0.87 -7.29
CA LEU A 84 1.56 2.11 -7.70
C LEU A 84 2.80 1.84 -8.56
N LEU A 85 3.04 2.75 -9.49
CA LEU A 85 4.22 2.78 -10.35
C LEU A 85 4.85 4.18 -10.26
N SER A 86 6.14 4.20 -9.92
CA SER A 86 7.00 5.35 -10.11
C SER A 86 7.63 5.24 -11.49
N LEU A 87 7.39 6.20 -12.38
CA LEU A 87 8.07 6.33 -13.66
C LEU A 87 9.46 6.92 -13.48
N THR A 88 9.62 7.88 -12.57
CA THR A 88 10.91 8.53 -12.29
C THR A 88 11.96 7.53 -11.80
N HIS A 89 11.60 6.68 -10.84
CA HIS A 89 12.51 5.69 -10.25
C HIS A 89 12.30 4.26 -10.79
N ASN A 90 11.30 4.10 -11.67
CA ASN A 90 10.86 2.83 -12.28
C ASN A 90 10.42 1.77 -11.22
N TRP A 91 9.95 2.20 -10.04
CA TRP A 91 9.58 1.32 -8.93
C TRP A 91 8.12 0.89 -8.96
N ARG A 92 7.85 -0.28 -8.38
CA ARG A 92 6.49 -0.78 -8.12
C ARG A 92 6.30 -0.98 -6.64
N LEU A 93 5.12 -0.60 -6.16
CA LEU A 93 4.72 -0.73 -4.75
C LEU A 93 3.26 -1.16 -4.66
N ARG A 94 2.97 -2.07 -3.73
CA ARG A 94 1.62 -2.42 -3.35
C ARG A 94 1.28 -1.81 -1.99
N ILE A 95 0.16 -1.12 -1.88
CA ILE A 95 -0.42 -0.69 -0.61
C ILE A 95 -1.57 -1.64 -0.27
N LYS A 96 -1.64 -2.08 0.98
CA LYS A 96 -2.76 -2.83 1.54
C LYS A 96 -3.37 -2.01 2.67
N VAL A 97 -4.68 -1.79 2.61
CA VAL A 97 -5.42 -1.10 3.68
C VAL A 97 -6.66 -1.90 4.01
N PHE A 98 -6.81 -2.24 5.28
CA PHE A 98 -7.98 -2.95 5.75
C PHE A 98 -9.04 -1.95 6.19
N ALA A 99 -10.30 -2.20 5.80
CA ALA A 99 -11.44 -1.41 6.25
C ALA A 99 -11.69 -1.68 7.75
N PRO A 100 -12.01 -0.66 8.55
CA PRO A 100 -12.22 -0.83 10.00
C PRO A 100 -13.57 -1.47 10.33
N ASP A 101 -14.57 -1.32 9.46
CA ASP A 101 -15.93 -1.85 9.63
C ASP A 101 -16.26 -2.84 8.51
N ASP A 102 -16.73 -4.03 8.88
CA ASP A 102 -17.11 -5.09 7.94
C ASP A 102 -18.54 -4.91 7.40
N ALA A 103 -19.43 -4.22 8.12
CA ALA A 103 -20.80 -3.97 7.66
C ALA A 103 -20.84 -2.84 6.61
N LEU A 104 -19.98 -1.84 6.78
CA LEU A 104 -19.83 -0.72 5.85
C LEU A 104 -18.34 -0.43 5.58
N PRO A 105 -17.67 -1.22 4.71
CA PRO A 105 -16.24 -1.11 4.48
C PRO A 105 -15.89 0.12 3.64
N VAL A 106 -15.66 1.25 4.31
CA VAL A 106 -15.35 2.54 3.69
C VAL A 106 -13.90 2.91 3.93
N LEU A 107 -13.24 3.42 2.88
CA LEU A 107 -11.89 3.97 2.92
C LEU A 107 -11.86 5.33 2.21
N PRO A 108 -10.92 6.23 2.57
CA PRO A 108 -10.68 7.48 1.85
C PRO A 108 -10.45 7.26 0.35
N SER A 109 -11.04 8.10 -0.50
CA SER A 109 -10.80 8.06 -1.96
C SER A 109 -9.42 8.58 -2.31
N LEU A 110 -8.78 7.96 -3.30
CA LEU A 110 -7.50 8.40 -3.88
C LEU A 110 -7.65 9.24 -5.15
N THR A 111 -8.88 9.45 -5.64
CA THR A 111 -9.13 10.28 -6.83
C THR A 111 -8.62 11.72 -6.74
N PRO A 112 -8.53 12.39 -5.57
CA PRO A 112 -7.90 13.71 -5.49
C PRO A 112 -6.39 13.67 -5.76
N LEU A 113 -5.76 12.50 -5.65
CA LEU A 113 -4.32 12.34 -5.78
C LEU A 113 -3.90 11.89 -7.19
N TRP A 114 -4.64 10.95 -7.78
CA TRP A 114 -4.43 10.44 -9.14
C TRP A 114 -5.75 10.51 -9.91
N SER A 115 -5.73 11.16 -11.07
CA SER A 115 -6.87 11.37 -11.97
C SER A 115 -6.58 10.85 -13.37
#